data_AF-A0A951L4F2-F1
#
_entry.id   AF-A0A951L4F2-F1
#
_cell.length_a   1.000
_cell.length_b   1.000
_cell.length_c   1.000
_cell.angle_alpha   90.00
_cell.angle_beta   90.00
_cell.angle_gamma   90.00
#
_symmetry.space_group_name_H-M   'P 1'
#
loop_
_entity.id
_entity.type
_entity.pdbx_description
1 polymer ?
#
loop_
_entity_poly.entity_id
_entity_poly.type
_entity_poly.pdbx_seq_one_letter_code
_entity_poly.pdbx_strand_id
1 'polypeptide(L)'
;MLLRFAAFVFLGGAAIVAGSEAALAGASPQVLLAQGQPAAQPQSVDANIATLHQRLQITPAQEAQFSAVANAMRENARAEASAPQQPAPGATAVDDLRAYIRYSEVELAGLKKMLPALEALYATLSPAQKRAADAAFRQGPGG
;
A
#
# COMPACT_ATOMS: atom_id res chain seq x y z
N MET A 1 -3.68 3.62 -4.32
CA MET A 1 -3.78 2.44 -5.22
C MET A 1 -2.62 1.54 -4.88
N LEU A 2 -2.87 0.50 -4.08
CA LEU A 2 -1.85 -0.43 -3.58
C LEU A 2 -1.27 -1.23 -4.75
N LEU A 3 0.03 -1.09 -4.99
CA LEU A 3 0.73 -1.73 -6.11
C LEU A 3 0.86 -3.22 -5.83
N ARG A 4 0.01 -4.02 -6.48
CA ARG A 4 0.15 -5.48 -6.52
C ARG A 4 1.39 -5.81 -7.34
N PHE A 5 2.35 -6.48 -6.72
CA PHE A 5 3.43 -7.17 -7.42
C PHE A 5 2.82 -8.17 -8.41
N ALA A 6 2.83 -7.86 -9.70
CA ALA A 6 2.47 -8.81 -10.74
C ALA A 6 3.61 -9.81 -10.93
N ALA A 7 3.61 -10.88 -10.11
CA ALA A 7 4.37 -12.08 -10.40
C ALA A 7 3.68 -12.81 -11.57
N PHE A 8 4.15 -12.59 -12.79
CA PHE A 8 3.76 -13.41 -13.93
C PHE A 8 4.40 -14.79 -13.79
N VAL A 9 3.68 -15.72 -13.16
CA VAL A 9 3.99 -17.15 -13.26
C VAL A 9 3.40 -17.65 -14.58
N PHE A 10 4.27 -17.75 -15.59
CA PHE A 10 4.00 -18.58 -16.76
C PHE A 10 4.08 -20.06 -16.33
N LEU A 11 2.93 -20.71 -16.15
CA LEU A 11 2.85 -22.17 -16.22
C LEU A 11 1.87 -22.55 -17.32
N GLY A 12 2.41 -23.31 -18.28
CA GLY A 12 1.74 -23.74 -19.49
C GLY A 12 0.68 -24.82 -19.27
N GLY A 13 -0.06 -25.05 -20.34
CA GLY A 13 -1.05 -26.11 -20.46
C GLY A 13 -1.78 -25.97 -21.79
N ALA A 14 -1.17 -26.48 -22.86
CA ALA A 14 -1.84 -26.64 -24.15
C ALA A 14 -2.89 -27.76 -24.04
N ALA A 15 -4.13 -27.45 -24.41
CA ALA A 15 -5.12 -28.43 -24.82
C ALA A 15 -5.87 -27.87 -26.03
N ILE A 16 -5.54 -28.40 -27.20
CA ILE A 16 -6.25 -28.14 -28.45
C ILE A 16 -7.48 -29.04 -28.47
N VAL A 17 -8.68 -28.43 -28.47
CA VAL A 17 -9.91 -29.11 -28.89
C VAL A 17 -10.42 -28.40 -30.14
N ALA A 18 -10.43 -29.13 -31.25
CA ALA A 18 -11.00 -28.72 -32.52
C ALA A 18 -12.53 -28.80 -32.46
N GLY A 19 -13.21 -27.76 -32.96
CA GLY A 19 -14.67 -27.71 -33.08
C GLY A 19 -15.14 -26.49 -33.88
N SER A 20 -15.47 -26.76 -35.14
CA SER A 20 -16.20 -26.02 -36.19
C SER A 20 -16.49 -24.52 -36.10
N GLU A 21 -16.18 -23.86 -37.22
CA GLU A 21 -16.43 -22.48 -37.61
C GLU A 21 -17.92 -22.08 -37.63
N ALA A 22 -18.26 -20.94 -37.03
CA ALA A 22 -19.36 -20.09 -37.49
C ALA A 22 -19.14 -18.62 -37.07
N ALA A 23 -19.19 -17.74 -38.07
CA ALA A 23 -19.48 -16.30 -38.01
C ALA A 23 -18.47 -15.37 -37.30
N LEU A 24 -17.60 -14.77 -38.12
CA LEU A 24 -16.95 -13.49 -37.87
C LEU A 24 -17.99 -12.36 -37.93
N ALA A 25 -18.33 -11.79 -36.77
CA ALA A 25 -18.93 -10.45 -36.68
C ALA A 25 -18.59 -9.81 -35.32
N GLY A 26 -17.45 -9.11 -35.29
CA GLY A 26 -17.21 -7.92 -34.47
C GLY A 26 -17.62 -7.95 -32.99
N ALA A 27 -17.10 -8.89 -32.20
CA ALA A 27 -17.06 -8.70 -30.75
C ALA A 27 -15.82 -7.85 -30.41
N SER A 28 -16.00 -6.53 -30.31
CA SER A 28 -15.01 -5.68 -29.63
C SER A 28 -14.79 -6.27 -28.24
N PRO A 29 -13.55 -6.53 -27.79
CA PRO A 29 -13.33 -6.87 -26.40
C PRO A 29 -13.64 -5.62 -25.59
N GLN A 30 -14.88 -5.50 -25.09
CA GLN A 30 -15.13 -4.64 -23.95
C GLN A 30 -14.25 -5.19 -22.84
N VAL A 31 -13.10 -4.54 -22.65
CA VAL A 31 -12.32 -4.57 -21.44
C VAL A 31 -13.34 -4.51 -20.32
N LEU A 32 -13.53 -5.65 -19.65
CA LEU A 32 -14.30 -5.74 -18.43
C LEU A 32 -13.53 -4.87 -17.43
N LEU A 33 -13.84 -3.57 -17.43
CA LEU A 33 -13.45 -2.66 -16.38
C LEU A 33 -14.04 -3.31 -15.13
N ALA A 34 -13.18 -3.99 -14.38
CA ALA A 34 -13.49 -4.57 -13.11
C ALA A 34 -14.27 -3.50 -12.37
N GLN A 35 -15.56 -3.77 -12.12
CA GLN A 35 -16.41 -2.92 -11.32
C GLN A 35 -15.65 -2.74 -10.01
N GLY A 36 -15.05 -1.56 -9.85
CA GLY A 36 -14.27 -1.24 -8.68
C GLY A 36 -15.22 -1.41 -7.51
N GLN A 37 -15.01 -2.45 -6.71
CA GLN A 37 -15.53 -2.45 -5.36
C GLN A 37 -15.20 -1.06 -4.79
N PRO A 38 -16.17 -0.34 -4.22
CA PRO A 38 -15.90 0.97 -3.67
C PRO A 38 -14.71 0.81 -2.75
N ALA A 39 -13.58 1.43 -3.13
CA ALA A 39 -12.39 1.42 -2.30
C ALA A 39 -12.85 1.94 -0.95
N ALA A 40 -12.68 1.13 0.10
CA ALA A 40 -12.96 1.58 1.46
C ALA A 40 -12.30 2.94 1.61
N GLN A 41 -13.07 3.95 2.06
CA GLN A 41 -12.51 5.29 2.19
C GLN A 41 -11.24 5.20 3.04
N PRO A 42 -10.14 5.83 2.61
CA PRO A 42 -8.91 5.79 3.38
C PRO A 42 -9.20 6.35 4.78
N GLN A 43 -8.97 5.52 5.80
CA GLN A 43 -9.10 5.94 7.19
C GLN A 43 -8.11 7.07 7.47
N SER A 44 -8.48 8.02 8.35
CA SER A 44 -7.56 9.09 8.72
C SER A 44 -6.32 8.53 9.41
N VAL A 45 -5.20 9.25 9.31
CA VAL A 45 -3.94 8.83 9.96
C VAL A 45 -4.11 8.63 11.47
N ASP A 46 -4.91 9.46 12.14
CA ASP A 46 -5.17 9.31 13.58
C ASP A 46 -6.05 8.09 13.90
N ALA A 47 -6.99 7.72 13.02
CA ALA A 47 -7.74 6.46 13.17
C ALA A 47 -6.84 5.23 13.00
N ASN A 48 -5.88 5.29 12.07
CA ASN A 48 -4.89 4.22 11.89
C ASN A 48 -3.97 4.10 13.10
N ILE A 49 -3.52 5.22 13.66
CA ILE A 49 -2.71 5.27 14.89
C ILE A 49 -3.50 4.64 16.06
N ALA A 50 -4.75 5.05 16.27
CA ALA A 50 -5.59 4.49 17.34
C ALA A 50 -5.80 2.97 17.16
N THR A 51 -6.06 2.54 15.94
CA THR A 51 -6.21 1.11 15.61
C THR A 51 -4.92 0.34 15.89
N LEU A 52 -3.76 0.88 15.51
CA LEU A 52 -2.47 0.25 15.77
C LEU A 52 -2.18 0.15 17.27
N HIS A 53 -2.41 1.22 18.03
CA HIS A 53 -2.26 1.24 19.49
C HIS A 53 -3.06 0.11 20.15
N GLN A 54 -4.35 0.02 19.80
CA GLN A 54 -5.25 -1.00 20.32
C GLN A 54 -4.82 -2.41 19.91
N ARG A 55 -4.47 -2.64 18.64
CA ARG A 55 -4.04 -3.94 18.13
C ARG A 55 -2.75 -4.44 18.78
N LEU A 56 -1.83 -3.52 19.07
CA LEU A 56 -0.57 -3.84 19.74
C LEU A 56 -0.71 -3.90 21.27
N GLN A 57 -1.87 -3.55 21.83
CA GLN A 57 -2.10 -3.52 23.27
C GLN A 57 -0.97 -2.77 23.99
N ILE A 58 -0.66 -1.56 23.52
CA ILE A 58 0.44 -0.75 24.04
C ILE A 58 0.24 -0.53 25.55
N THR A 59 1.31 -0.77 26.30
CA THR A 59 1.32 -0.58 27.76
C THR A 59 1.81 0.82 28.12
N PRO A 60 1.55 1.32 29.35
CA PRO A 60 2.08 2.61 29.79
C PRO A 60 3.60 2.75 29.65
N ALA A 61 4.34 1.65 29.80
CA ALA A 61 5.80 1.64 29.66
C ALA A 61 6.28 1.78 28.18
N GLN A 62 5.41 1.51 27.22
CA GLN A 62 5.69 1.54 25.78
C GLN A 62 5.18 2.83 25.09
N GLU A 63 4.45 3.69 25.81
CA GLU A 63 3.79 4.86 25.21
C GLU A 63 4.76 5.86 24.58
N ALA A 64 5.94 6.05 25.19
CA ALA A 64 6.95 6.94 24.63
C ALA A 64 7.43 6.46 23.25
N GLN A 65 7.69 5.16 23.11
CA GLN A 65 8.11 4.54 21.85
C GLN A 65 6.97 4.52 20.83
N PHE A 66 5.74 4.23 21.27
CA PHE A 66 4.58 4.27 20.40
C PHE A 66 4.30 5.68 19.87
N SER A 67 4.46 6.71 20.70
CA SER A 67 4.30 8.11 20.29
C SER A 67 5.28 8.51 19.17
N ALA A 68 6.51 7.98 19.19
CA ALA A 68 7.46 8.18 18.11
C ALA A 68 6.98 7.57 16.78
N VAL A 69 6.42 6.36 16.80
CA VAL A 69 5.80 5.73 15.63
C VAL A 69 4.61 6.55 15.14
N ALA A 70 3.72 6.97 16.04
CA ALA A 70 2.56 7.78 15.72
C ALA A 70 2.95 9.12 15.06
N ASN A 71 4.00 9.77 15.55
CA ASN A 71 4.51 11.01 14.96
C ASN A 71 5.07 10.79 13.56
N ALA A 72 5.85 9.72 13.36
CA ALA A 72 6.32 9.34 12.02
C ALA A 72 5.15 9.07 11.06
N MET A 73 4.07 8.42 11.52
CA MET A 73 2.86 8.19 10.68
C MET A 73 2.22 9.52 10.26
N ARG A 74 2.07 10.47 11.18
CA ARG A 74 1.51 11.81 10.89
C ARG A 74 2.39 12.62 9.96
N GLU A 75 3.70 12.60 10.16
CA GLU A 75 4.65 13.28 9.27
C GLU A 75 4.58 12.71 7.86
N ASN A 76 4.56 11.38 7.73
CA ASN A 76 4.45 10.73 6.43
C ASN A 76 3.13 11.09 5.73
N ALA A 77 2.01 11.03 6.45
CA ALA A 77 0.71 11.43 5.90
C ALA A 77 0.70 12.89 5.41
N ARG A 78 1.36 13.82 6.11
CA ARG A 78 1.49 15.21 5.67
C ARG A 78 2.37 15.34 4.43
N ALA A 79 3.46 14.59 4.34
CA ALA A 79 4.36 14.59 3.18
C ALA A 79 3.70 13.97 1.94
N GLU A 80 2.96 12.88 2.10
CA GLU A 80 2.20 12.24 1.02
C GLU A 80 1.04 13.11 0.52
N ALA A 81 0.41 13.88 1.42
CA ALA A 81 -0.63 14.84 1.04
C ALA A 81 -0.10 16.03 0.24
N SER A 82 1.17 16.41 0.41
CA SER A 82 1.82 17.47 -0.38
C SER A 82 2.52 16.95 -1.63
N ALA A 83 2.62 15.62 -1.80
CA ALA A 83 3.22 15.01 -2.97
C ALA A 83 2.30 15.13 -4.20
N PRO A 84 2.86 15.30 -5.42
CA PRO A 84 2.07 15.31 -6.65
C PRO A 84 1.41 13.93 -6.85
N GLN A 85 0.09 13.86 -6.67
CA GLN A 85 -0.65 12.60 -6.70
C GLN A 85 -1.05 12.14 -8.11
N GLN A 86 -1.22 13.09 -9.04
CA GLN A 86 -1.55 12.78 -10.43
C GLN A 86 -0.82 13.73 -11.39
N PRO A 87 -0.38 13.21 -12.56
CA PRO A 87 0.08 14.06 -13.65
C PRO A 87 -1.03 15.03 -14.09
N ALA A 88 -0.63 16.21 -14.55
CA ALA A 88 -1.60 17.17 -15.10
C ALA A 88 -2.29 16.61 -16.35
N PRO A 89 -3.54 17.02 -16.67
CA PRO A 89 -4.17 16.64 -17.92
C PRO A 89 -3.27 16.95 -19.13
N GLY A 90 -3.06 15.97 -20.01
CA GLY A 90 -2.17 16.09 -21.16
C GLY A 90 -0.68 15.86 -20.87
N ALA A 91 -0.32 15.36 -19.69
CA ALA A 91 1.04 14.92 -19.37
C ALA A 91 1.52 13.83 -20.36
N THR A 92 2.82 13.88 -20.69
CA THR A 92 3.45 12.82 -21.48
C THR A 92 3.81 11.63 -20.59
N ALA A 93 4.05 10.47 -21.20
CA ALA A 93 4.56 9.31 -20.47
C ALA A 93 5.87 9.58 -19.70
N VAL A 94 6.70 10.53 -20.19
CA VAL A 94 7.92 10.96 -19.49
C VAL A 94 7.58 11.75 -18.23
N ASP A 95 6.57 12.61 -18.28
CA ASP A 95 6.14 13.41 -17.14
C ASP A 95 5.46 12.53 -16.08
N ASP A 96 4.70 11.52 -16.51
CA ASP A 96 4.10 10.51 -15.64
C ASP A 96 5.19 9.76 -14.86
N LEU A 97 6.22 9.28 -15.56
CA LEU A 97 7.33 8.57 -14.91
C LEU A 97 8.10 9.46 -13.94
N ARG A 98 8.31 10.74 -14.27
CA ARG A 98 8.91 11.72 -13.36
C ARG A 98 8.05 11.97 -12.13
N ALA A 99 6.73 12.05 -12.27
CA ALA A 99 5.81 12.20 -11.14
C ALA A 99 5.84 10.97 -10.23
N TYR A 100 5.84 9.77 -10.82
CA TYR A 100 5.98 8.52 -10.08
C TYR A 100 7.28 8.47 -9.27
N ILE A 101 8.43 8.81 -9.88
CA ILE A 101 9.71 8.88 -9.18
C ILE A 101 9.64 9.81 -7.95
N ARG A 102 9.11 11.02 -8.12
CA ARG A 102 8.97 11.98 -7.00
C ARG A 102 8.08 11.45 -5.89
N TYR A 103 6.99 10.76 -6.23
CA TYR A 103 6.12 10.14 -5.23
C TYR A 103 6.83 9.01 -4.49
N SER A 104 7.54 8.13 -5.21
CA SER A 104 8.33 7.05 -4.61
C SER A 104 9.46 7.57 -3.71
N GLU A 105 10.07 8.71 -4.04
CA GLU A 105 11.05 9.37 -3.18
C GLU A 105 10.45 9.83 -1.84
N VAL A 106 9.23 10.37 -1.87
CA VAL A 106 8.48 10.75 -0.64
C VAL A 106 8.17 9.50 0.20
N GLU A 107 7.68 8.43 -0.43
CA GLU A 107 7.38 7.16 0.24
C GLU A 107 8.64 6.56 0.89
N LEU A 108 9.76 6.51 0.15
CA LEU A 108 11.04 6.01 0.66
C LEU A 108 11.56 6.86 1.83
N ALA A 109 11.47 8.19 1.73
CA ALA A 109 11.85 9.09 2.82
C ALA A 109 11.00 8.83 4.07
N GLY A 110 9.69 8.61 3.89
CA GLY A 110 8.78 8.25 4.97
C GLY A 110 9.14 6.91 5.63
N LEU A 111 9.49 5.89 4.85
CA LEU A 111 9.95 4.59 5.38
C LEU A 111 11.24 4.72 6.19
N LYS A 112 12.21 5.49 5.70
CA LYS A 112 13.48 5.74 6.41
C LYS A 112 13.27 6.43 7.76
N LYS A 113 12.26 7.29 7.89
CA LYS A 113 11.88 7.91 9.16
C LYS A 113 11.14 6.94 10.10
N MET A 114 10.25 6.13 9.55
CA MET A 114 9.44 5.17 10.31
C MET A 114 10.28 4.05 10.93
N LEU A 115 11.25 3.53 10.18
CA LEU A 115 12.04 2.36 10.55
C LEU A 115 12.65 2.46 11.97
N PRO A 116 13.45 3.50 12.31
CA PRO A 116 14.07 3.56 13.64
C PRO A 116 13.04 3.68 14.79
N ALA A 117 11.91 4.37 14.56
CA ALA A 117 10.84 4.46 15.55
C ALA A 117 10.17 3.09 15.78
N LEU A 118 9.93 2.34 14.70
CA LEU A 118 9.38 1.00 14.77
C LEU A 118 10.36 0.03 15.42
N GLU A 119 11.65 0.07 15.10
CA GLU A 119 12.69 -0.76 15.73
C GLU A 119 12.74 -0.54 17.25
N ALA A 120 12.70 0.72 17.69
CA ALA A 120 12.69 1.09 19.09
C ALA A 120 11.45 0.55 19.83
N LEU A 121 10.26 0.68 19.23
CA LEU A 121 9.04 0.09 19.79
C LEU A 121 9.13 -1.44 19.80
N TYR A 122 9.50 -2.06 18.68
CA TYR A 122 9.54 -3.52 18.50
C TYR A 122 10.47 -4.21 19.50
N ALA A 123 11.59 -3.58 19.86
CA ALA A 123 12.50 -4.08 20.89
C ALA A 123 11.83 -4.23 22.28
N THR A 124 10.81 -3.41 22.58
CA THR A 124 10.07 -3.42 23.86
C THR A 124 8.84 -4.34 23.85
N LEU A 125 8.46 -4.87 22.69
CA LEU A 125 7.24 -5.65 22.53
C LEU A 125 7.39 -7.07 23.07
N SER A 126 6.34 -7.57 23.73
CA SER A 126 6.21 -9.00 24.06
C SER A 126 6.09 -9.87 22.79
N PRO A 127 6.32 -11.19 22.87
CA PRO A 127 6.16 -12.07 21.71
C PRO A 127 4.77 -12.01 21.05
N ALA A 128 3.71 -11.79 21.83
CA ALA A 128 2.36 -11.63 21.29
C ALA A 128 2.20 -10.31 20.53
N GLN A 129 2.71 -9.21 21.09
CA GLN A 129 2.67 -7.89 20.45
C GLN A 129 3.52 -7.84 19.18
N LYS A 130 4.70 -8.50 19.16
CA LYS A 130 5.52 -8.64 17.95
C LYS A 130 4.78 -9.30 16.81
N ARG A 131 4.09 -10.42 17.06
CA ARG A 131 3.24 -11.09 16.04
C ARG A 131 2.12 -10.18 15.54
N ALA A 132 1.52 -9.38 16.43
CA ALA A 132 0.50 -8.40 16.04
C ALA A 132 1.10 -7.28 15.17
N ALA A 133 2.31 -6.79 15.49
CA ALA A 133 3.04 -5.83 14.68
C ALA A 133 3.42 -6.42 13.32
N ASP A 134 3.98 -7.62 13.27
CA ASP A 134 4.32 -8.31 12.02
C ASP A 134 3.09 -8.46 11.10
N ALA A 135 1.92 -8.74 11.69
CA ALA A 135 0.66 -8.81 10.96
C ALA A 135 0.17 -7.43 10.51
N ALA A 136 0.36 -6.38 11.32
CA ALA A 136 -0.03 -5.01 10.98
C ALA A 136 0.78 -4.42 9.83
N PHE A 137 2.07 -4.73 9.76
CA PHE A 137 2.99 -4.18 8.76
C PHE A 137 3.19 -5.08 7.52
N ARG A 138 2.51 -6.23 7.43
CA ARG A 138 2.70 -7.21 6.34
C ARG A 138 2.36 -6.68 4.95
N GLN A 139 1.38 -5.77 4.86
CA GLN A 139 1.00 -5.13 3.59
C GLN A 139 1.71 -3.77 3.37
N GLY A 140 2.56 -3.36 4.30
CA GLY A 140 3.19 -2.04 4.35
C GLY A 140 2.75 -1.20 5.56
N PRO A 141 3.33 0.00 5.75
CA PRO A 141 3.08 0.85 6.94
C PRO A 141 1.68 1.47 7.02
N GLY A 142 0.89 1.40 5.94
CA GLY A 142 -0.47 1.93 5.86
C GLY A 142 -1.57 0.96 6.30
N GLY A 143 -1.24 -0.32 6.51
CA GLY A 143 -2.21 -1.40 6.71
C GLY A 143 -2.66 -2.07 5.41
#